data_AF-A0A8T3U7K3-F1
#
_entry.id   AF-A0A8T3U7K3-F1
#
_cell.length_a   1.000
_cell.length_b   1.000
_cell.length_c   1.000
_cell.angle_alpha   90.00
_cell.angle_beta   90.00
_cell.angle_gamma   90.00
#
_symmetry.space_group_name_H-M   'P 1'
#
loop_
_entity.id
_entity.type
_entity.pdbx_description
1 polymer ?
#
loop_
_entity_poly.entity_id
_entity_poly.type
_entity_poly.pdbx_seq_one_letter_code
_entity_poly.pdbx_strand_id
1 'polypeptide(L)'
;MSNKNNNDDFIDKLEKYASEPDETVFADCDIEGMSDFYKDDKASKVWWVERLDSVGEFLFSFDRKKIYNLFSDYPHNLSKDEVEIFDKENPEWVDFFKDRKK
;
A
#
# COMPACT_ATOMS: atom_id res chain seq x y z
N MET A 1 5.77 27.07 -33.72
CA MET A 1 4.97 26.13 -32.89
C MET A 1 5.83 24.92 -32.66
N SER A 2 6.41 24.77 -31.46
CA SER A 2 7.28 23.62 -31.18
C SER A 2 6.39 22.40 -30.94
N ASN A 3 6.69 21.32 -31.66
CA ASN A 3 6.00 20.05 -31.57
C ASN A 3 6.42 19.40 -30.24
N LYS A 4 5.59 19.47 -29.19
CA LYS A 4 5.86 18.75 -27.93
C LYS A 4 5.84 17.26 -28.25
N ASN A 5 7.00 16.61 -28.15
CA ASN A 5 7.12 15.18 -28.40
C ASN A 5 6.73 14.42 -27.13
N ASN A 6 6.24 13.18 -27.28
CA ASN A 6 5.80 12.34 -26.15
C ASN A 6 6.86 12.12 -25.04
N ASN A 7 8.15 12.27 -25.37
CA ASN A 7 9.23 12.18 -24.38
C ASN A 7 9.27 13.39 -23.44
N ASP A 8 8.88 14.57 -23.92
CA ASP A 8 8.87 15.79 -23.10
C ASP A 8 7.79 15.68 -22.01
N ASP A 9 6.66 15.05 -22.32
CA ASP A 9 5.55 14.81 -21.38
C ASP A 9 5.92 13.80 -20.28
N PHE A 10 6.72 12.78 -20.61
CA PHE A 10 7.21 11.81 -19.62
C PHE A 10 8.22 12.43 -18.64
N ILE A 11 9.14 13.27 -19.14
CA ILE A 11 10.10 13.97 -18.29
C ILE A 11 9.40 14.99 -17.40
N ASP A 12 8.47 15.78 -17.94
CA ASP A 12 7.66 16.73 -17.14
C ASP A 12 6.92 15.99 -16.01
N LYS A 13 6.38 14.78 -16.30
CA LYS A 13 5.70 13.94 -15.31
C LYS A 13 6.66 13.39 -14.24
N LEU A 14 7.85 12.91 -14.64
CA LEU A 14 8.87 12.43 -13.71
C LEU A 14 9.41 13.55 -12.82
N GLU A 15 9.71 14.73 -13.38
CA GLU A 15 10.17 15.89 -12.62
C GLU A 15 9.13 16.31 -11.59
N LYS A 16 7.84 16.31 -11.98
CA LYS A 16 6.74 16.55 -11.04
C LYS A 16 6.76 15.53 -9.89
N TYR A 17 6.78 14.23 -10.18
CA TYR A 17 6.81 13.21 -9.13
C TYR A 17 8.04 13.30 -8.23
N ALA A 18 9.21 13.55 -8.80
CA ALA A 18 10.45 13.71 -8.05
C ALA A 18 10.49 14.99 -7.20
N SER A 19 9.67 15.99 -7.54
CA SER A 19 9.55 17.26 -6.80
C SER A 19 8.51 17.24 -5.69
N GLU A 20 7.58 16.28 -5.71
CA GLU A 20 6.59 16.11 -4.65
C GLU A 20 7.29 15.64 -3.36
N PRO A 21 6.92 16.19 -2.19
CA PRO A 21 7.52 15.75 -0.93
C PRO A 21 7.20 14.29 -0.69
N ASP A 22 8.21 13.50 -0.35
CA ASP A 22 8.00 12.14 0.11
C ASP A 22 7.27 12.17 1.47
N GLU A 23 6.01 11.76 1.48
CA GLU A 23 5.17 11.70 2.67
C GLU A 23 5.25 10.35 3.40
N THR A 24 6.06 9.42 2.87
CA THR A 24 6.20 8.07 3.42
C THR A 24 6.62 8.13 4.89
N VAL A 25 5.88 7.40 5.71
CA VAL A 25 6.15 7.25 7.14
C VAL A 25 6.64 5.84 7.39
N PHE A 26 7.79 5.74 8.04
CA PHE A 26 8.35 4.47 8.50
C PHE A 26 8.13 4.28 10.00
N ALA A 27 8.03 3.02 10.43
CA ALA A 27 8.03 2.63 11.82
C ALA A 27 8.70 1.26 11.98
N ASP A 28 9.57 1.14 12.98
CA ASP A 28 10.36 -0.07 13.22
C ASP A 28 9.50 -1.34 13.32
N CYS A 29 10.00 -2.43 12.74
CA CYS A 29 9.41 -3.76 12.87
C CYS A 29 10.39 -4.71 13.58
N ASP A 30 10.06 -5.10 14.82
CA ASP A 30 10.92 -5.99 15.63
C ASP A 30 10.85 -7.48 15.22
N ILE A 31 10.25 -7.80 14.07
CA ILE A 31 10.06 -9.18 13.60
C ILE A 31 11.21 -9.53 12.64
N GLU A 32 12.02 -10.52 13.02
CA GLU A 32 13.12 -11.00 12.19
C GLU A 32 12.62 -11.46 10.80
N GLY A 33 13.33 -11.03 9.75
CA GLY A 33 12.99 -11.34 8.36
C GLY A 33 11.90 -10.45 7.76
N MET A 34 11.41 -9.44 8.49
CA MET A 34 10.49 -8.42 7.95
C MET A 34 11.22 -7.10 7.69
N SER A 35 10.70 -6.31 6.74
CA SER A 35 11.02 -4.89 6.62
C SER A 35 10.42 -4.10 7.79
N ASP A 36 10.82 -2.83 7.91
CA ASP A 36 10.07 -1.87 8.70
C ASP A 36 8.66 -1.68 8.12
N PHE A 37 7.74 -1.26 8.98
CA PHE A 37 6.40 -0.86 8.54
C PHE A 37 6.48 0.47 7.81
N TYR A 38 5.71 0.61 6.73
CA TYR A 38 5.61 1.87 6.00
C TYR A 38 4.18 2.19 5.56
N LYS A 39 3.93 3.46 5.25
CA LYS A 39 2.71 3.93 4.61
C LYS A 39 2.99 5.25 3.89
N ASP A 40 2.32 5.47 2.77
CA ASP A 40 2.60 6.61 1.90
C ASP A 40 1.92 7.93 2.37
N ASP A 41 0.95 7.83 3.29
CA ASP A 41 0.24 8.99 3.85
C ASP A 41 0.19 8.88 5.39
N LYS A 42 0.55 9.97 6.07
CA LYS A 42 0.47 10.12 7.54
C LYS A 42 -0.93 9.85 8.08
N ALA A 43 -1.98 10.17 7.34
CA ALA A 43 -3.37 9.97 7.71
C ALA A 43 -3.84 8.51 7.52
N SER A 44 -3.15 7.72 6.67
CA SER A 44 -3.49 6.31 6.45
C SER A 44 -3.36 5.49 7.72
N LYS A 45 -4.30 4.57 7.93
CA LYS A 45 -4.31 3.65 9.05
C LYS A 45 -3.69 2.31 8.68
N VAL A 46 -3.68 1.95 7.39
CA VAL A 46 -3.02 0.75 6.89
C VAL A 46 -1.51 0.98 6.81
N TRP A 47 -0.76 0.09 7.45
CA TRP A 47 0.69 -0.04 7.34
C TRP A 47 1.02 -1.25 6.48
N TRP A 48 1.91 -1.09 5.52
CA TRP A 48 2.48 -2.16 4.72
C TRP A 48 3.77 -2.66 5.36
N VAL A 49 4.08 -3.93 5.11
CA VAL A 49 5.31 -4.58 5.56
C VAL A 49 5.66 -5.68 4.57
N GLU A 50 6.94 -5.98 4.42
CA GLU A 50 7.41 -7.00 3.49
C GLU A 50 8.17 -8.08 4.24
N ARG A 51 7.97 -9.32 3.82
CA ARG A 51 8.82 -10.44 4.23
C ARG A 51 10.01 -10.52 3.28
N LEU A 52 11.23 -10.37 3.80
CA LEU A 52 12.45 -10.21 2.99
C LEU A 52 12.93 -11.50 2.32
N ASP A 53 12.47 -12.66 2.78
CA ASP A 53 12.82 -13.98 2.24
C ASP A 53 11.72 -14.61 1.36
N SER A 54 10.67 -13.84 1.02
CA SER A 54 9.49 -14.33 0.31
C SER A 54 9.11 -13.42 -0.86
N VAL A 55 8.43 -14.00 -1.86
CA VAL A 55 7.96 -13.28 -3.05
C VAL A 55 6.47 -13.55 -3.25
N GLY A 56 5.72 -12.49 -3.54
CA GLY A 56 4.28 -12.56 -3.85
C GLY A 56 3.36 -12.43 -2.64
N GLU A 57 3.90 -12.29 -1.44
CA GLU A 57 3.12 -11.88 -0.27
C GLU A 57 2.89 -10.38 -0.27
N PHE A 58 1.64 -9.97 -0.01
CA PHE A 58 1.28 -8.58 0.23
C PHE A 58 0.78 -8.50 1.66
N LEU A 59 1.62 -7.97 2.54
CA LEU A 59 1.36 -7.97 3.97
C LEU A 59 1.02 -6.57 4.49
N PHE A 60 0.06 -6.49 5.39
CA PHE A 60 -0.36 -5.23 5.98
C PHE A 60 -0.81 -5.38 7.43
N SER A 61 -0.90 -4.27 8.15
CA SER A 61 -1.31 -4.20 9.55
C SER A 61 -2.01 -2.88 9.86
N PHE A 62 -2.91 -2.87 10.84
CA PHE A 62 -3.52 -1.63 11.35
C PHE A 62 -2.86 -1.13 12.63
N ASP A 63 -2.23 -2.03 13.40
CA ASP A 63 -1.67 -1.76 14.72
C ASP A 63 -0.16 -2.03 14.81
N ARG A 64 0.47 -2.45 13.70
CA ARG A 64 1.87 -2.88 13.58
C ARG A 64 2.21 -4.09 14.47
N LYS A 65 1.22 -4.89 14.85
CA LYS A 65 1.39 -6.11 15.64
C LYS A 65 0.77 -7.31 14.94
N LYS A 66 -0.49 -7.17 14.52
CA LYS A 66 -1.18 -8.21 13.75
C LYS A 66 -0.94 -7.97 12.27
N ILE A 67 -0.26 -8.90 11.62
CA ILE A 67 0.03 -8.86 10.20
C ILE A 67 -0.97 -9.76 9.46
N TYR A 68 -1.58 -9.22 8.43
CA TYR A 68 -2.48 -9.89 7.51
C TYR A 68 -1.80 -10.08 6.16
N ASN A 69 -2.13 -11.15 5.46
CA ASN A 69 -1.83 -11.34 4.05
C ASN A 69 -3.06 -10.96 3.21
N LEU A 70 -2.89 -9.99 2.31
CA LEU A 70 -3.96 -9.46 1.45
C LEU A 70 -4.72 -10.53 0.67
N PHE A 71 -4.04 -11.56 0.16
CA PHE A 71 -4.69 -12.56 -0.68
C PHE A 71 -5.40 -13.64 0.13
N SER A 72 -4.90 -13.95 1.32
CA SER A 72 -5.39 -15.05 2.15
C SER A 72 -6.40 -14.60 3.21
N ASP A 73 -6.20 -13.41 3.78
CA ASP A 73 -6.97 -12.92 4.92
C ASP A 73 -8.07 -11.94 4.53
N TYR A 74 -7.84 -11.08 3.54
CA TYR A 74 -8.85 -10.10 3.14
C TYR A 74 -9.92 -10.72 2.22
N PRO A 75 -11.21 -10.45 2.47
CA PRO A 75 -11.76 -9.66 3.59
C PRO A 75 -12.15 -10.50 4.82
N HIS A 76 -12.16 -11.83 4.72
CA HIS A 76 -12.89 -12.70 5.64
C HIS A 76 -12.28 -12.85 7.04
N ASN A 77 -10.97 -12.64 7.19
CA ASN A 77 -10.26 -12.77 8.47
C ASN A 77 -10.08 -11.43 9.20
N LEU A 78 -10.60 -10.34 8.62
CA LEU A 78 -10.62 -9.01 9.23
C LEU A 78 -11.94 -8.80 9.98
N SER A 79 -11.90 -7.98 11.02
CA SER A 79 -13.13 -7.45 11.63
C SER A 79 -13.85 -6.49 10.68
N LYS A 80 -15.14 -6.24 10.93
CA LYS A 80 -15.94 -5.31 10.10
C LYS A 80 -15.31 -3.92 10.03
N ASP A 81 -14.87 -3.39 11.17
CA ASP A 81 -14.25 -2.08 11.27
C ASP A 81 -12.92 -2.02 10.48
N GLU A 82 -12.11 -3.09 10.54
CA GLU A 82 -10.87 -3.19 9.75
C GLU A 82 -11.14 -3.27 8.25
N VAL A 83 -12.18 -4.01 7.82
CA VAL A 83 -12.60 -4.05 6.41
C VAL A 83 -13.04 -2.66 5.94
N GLU A 84 -13.84 -1.93 6.72
CA GLU A 84 -14.28 -0.58 6.35
C GLU A 84 -13.12 0.40 6.22
N ILE A 85 -12.14 0.33 7.13
CA ILE A 85 -10.91 1.14 7.04
C ILE A 85 -10.12 0.78 5.79
N PHE A 86 -9.87 -0.52 5.56
CA PHE A 86 -9.10 -0.97 4.40
C PHE A 86 -9.79 -0.59 3.08
N ASP A 87 -11.09 -0.83 2.97
CA ASP A 87 -11.89 -0.54 1.78
C ASP A 87 -11.84 0.94 1.40
N LYS A 88 -11.86 1.82 2.42
CA LYS A 88 -11.80 3.27 2.22
C LYS A 88 -10.43 3.74 1.72
N GLU A 89 -9.35 3.16 2.24
CA GLU A 89 -7.98 3.54 1.90
C GLU A 89 -7.47 2.86 0.62
N ASN A 90 -8.04 1.72 0.24
CA ASN A 90 -7.55 0.87 -0.84
C ASN A 90 -8.64 0.48 -1.86
N PRO A 91 -9.28 1.45 -2.54
CA PRO A 91 -10.40 1.18 -3.44
C PRO A 91 -10.04 0.27 -4.63
N GLU A 92 -8.79 0.32 -5.11
CA GLU A 92 -8.31 -0.55 -6.19
C GLU A 92 -8.34 -2.04 -5.79
N TRP A 93 -7.93 -2.35 -4.55
CA TRP A 93 -8.00 -3.71 -4.02
C TRP A 93 -9.45 -4.16 -3.80
N VAL A 94 -10.34 -3.25 -3.43
CA VAL A 94 -11.78 -3.53 -3.34
C VAL A 94 -12.34 -3.95 -4.68
N ASP A 95 -12.05 -3.21 -5.75
CA ASP A 95 -12.53 -3.57 -7.09
C ASP A 95 -11.91 -4.88 -7.58
N PHE A 96 -10.60 -5.07 -7.33
CA PHE A 96 -9.90 -6.31 -7.68
C PHE A 96 -10.51 -7.55 -7.03
N PHE A 97 -10.91 -7.45 -5.75
CA PHE A 97 -11.48 -8.57 -4.99
C PHE A 97 -13.01 -8.58 -4.91
N LYS A 98 -13.72 -7.79 -5.73
CA LYS A 98 -15.19 -7.68 -5.66
C LYS A 98 -15.92 -9.02 -5.72
N ASP A 99 -15.38 -10.00 -6.45
CA ASP A 99 -15.97 -11.34 -6.57
C ASP A 99 -15.74 -12.25 -5.36
N ARG A 100 -14.78 -11.92 -4.47
CA ARG A 100 -14.51 -12.67 -3.23
C ARG A 100 -15.44 -12.29 -2.08
N LYS A 101 -16.12 -11.15 -2.16
CA LYS A 101 -17.03 -10.63 -1.13
C LYS A 101 -18.43 -11.29 -1.13
N LYS A 102 -18.59 -12.46 -1.75
CA LYS A 102 -19.88 -13.17 -1.88
C LYS A 102 -20.17 -14.08 -0.71
#